data_AF-A0A226D781-F1
#
_entry.id   AF-A0A226D781-F1
#
_cell.length_a   1.000
_cell.length_b   1.000
_cell.length_c   1.000
_cell.angle_alpha   90.00
_cell.angle_beta   90.00
_cell.angle_gamma   90.00
#
_symmetry.space_group_name_H-M   'P 1'
#
loop_
_entity.id
_entity.type
_entity.pdbx_description
1 polymer ?
#
loop_
_entity_poly.entity_id
_entity_poly.type
_entity_poly.pdbx_seq_one_letter_code
_entity_poly.pdbx_strand_id
1 'polypeptide(L)'
;MIITPLMWKSLDRFSHYFNHFWKNPIEWDVKRKMLVFTPISRKLKIWMVSIVLTIILNATSLLMLMPEILGFTDVHFANVVLYLVWLGATSSTLTLEILQEKVRLQGSTALPG
;
A
#
# COMPACT_ATOMS: atom_id res chain seq x y z
N MET A 1 10.01 23.62 -5.16
CA MET A 1 9.35 22.84 -6.23
C MET A 1 8.04 23.54 -6.55
N ILE A 2 7.88 24.08 -7.77
CA ILE A 2 6.69 24.86 -8.15
C ILE A 2 5.64 23.87 -8.68
N ILE A 3 4.52 23.75 -7.97
CA ILE A 3 3.42 22.89 -8.39
C ILE A 3 2.74 23.56 -9.58
N THR A 4 2.85 22.96 -10.77
CA THR A 4 2.27 23.52 -12.00
C THR A 4 0.74 23.42 -11.97
N PRO A 5 0.02 24.35 -12.63
CA PRO A 5 -1.45 24.30 -12.73
C PRO A 5 -1.97 22.99 -13.34
N LEU A 6 -1.15 22.33 -14.17
CA LEU A 6 -1.46 21.01 -14.71
C LEU A 6 -1.51 19.93 -13.61
N MET A 7 -0.57 19.99 -12.66
CA MET A 7 -0.47 19.06 -11.53
C MET A 7 -1.65 19.20 -10.56
N TRP A 8 -2.11 20.44 -10.30
CA TRP A 8 -3.33 20.70 -9.54
C TRP A 8 -4.56 20.08 -10.22
N LYS A 9 -4.68 20.25 -11.54
CA LYS A 9 -5.82 19.72 -12.31
C LYS A 9 -5.83 18.18 -12.34
N SER A 10 -4.67 17.52 -12.33
CA SER A 10 -4.60 16.06 -12.18
C SER A 10 -5.00 15.62 -10.77
N LEU A 11 -4.64 16.39 -9.74
CA LEU A 11 -4.91 16.06 -8.34
C LEU A 11 -6.40 16.22 -8.00
N ASP A 12 -7.06 17.24 -8.54
CA ASP A 12 -8.51 17.39 -8.43
C ASP A 12 -9.27 16.25 -9.12
N ARG A 13 -8.78 15.79 -10.27
CA ARG A 13 -9.35 14.62 -10.96
C ARG A 13 -9.12 13.34 -10.17
N PHE A 14 -7.93 13.19 -9.59
CA PHE A 14 -7.56 12.07 -8.73
C PHE A 14 -8.46 11.98 -7.49
N SER A 15 -8.74 13.11 -6.82
CA SER A 15 -9.70 13.20 -5.72
C SER A 15 -11.08 12.64 -6.07
N HIS A 16 -11.58 12.94 -7.28
CA HIS A 16 -12.89 12.47 -7.72
C HIS A 16 -12.95 10.95 -7.93
N TYR A 17 -11.87 10.33 -8.43
CA TYR A 17 -11.79 8.87 -8.58
C TYR A 17 -11.56 8.16 -7.24
N PHE A 18 -10.74 8.73 -6.36
CA PHE A 18 -10.44 8.17 -5.04
C PHE A 18 -11.57 8.29 -4.03
N ASN A 19 -12.60 9.10 -4.30
CA ASN A 19 -13.79 9.19 -3.44
C ASN A 19 -14.59 7.87 -3.38
N HIS A 20 -14.45 6.99 -4.38
CA HIS A 20 -15.05 5.65 -4.39
C HIS A 20 -14.17 4.59 -3.71
N PHE A 21 -12.88 4.86 -3.49
CA PHE A 21 -11.98 3.94 -2.81
C PHE A 21 -12.10 4.08 -1.29
N TRP A 22 -11.60 3.08 -0.56
CA TRP A 22 -11.52 3.17 0.89
C TRP A 22 -10.74 4.43 1.27
N LYS A 23 -11.27 5.22 2.21
CA LYS A 23 -10.66 6.50 2.60
C LYS A 23 -9.22 6.27 3.02
N ASN A 24 -8.30 6.81 2.21
CA ASN A 24 -6.88 6.83 2.51
C ASN A 24 -6.66 7.88 3.61
N PRO A 25 -5.69 7.70 4.53
CA PRO A 25 -5.46 8.66 5.62
C PRO A 25 -4.99 10.02 5.11
N ILE A 26 -4.56 10.08 3.85
CA ILE A 26 -4.18 11.28 3.12
C ILE A 26 -5.26 11.52 2.05
N GLU A 27 -6.15 12.48 2.31
CA GLU A 27 -7.15 12.93 1.34
C GLU A 27 -6.76 14.29 0.77
N TRP A 28 -6.97 14.45 -0.53
CA TRP A 28 -6.84 15.74 -1.17
C TRP A 28 -8.11 16.56 -0.95
N ASP A 29 -8.03 17.64 -0.17
CA ASP A 29 -9.14 18.57 -0.01
C ASP A 29 -9.10 19.59 -1.16
N VAL A 30 -9.97 19.38 -2.15
CA VAL A 30 -10.12 20.25 -3.34
C VAL A 30 -10.47 21.69 -2.95
N LYS A 31 -11.21 21.90 -1.83
CA LYS A 31 -11.61 23.25 -1.39
C LYS A 31 -10.45 24.00 -0.76
N ARG A 32 -9.61 23.28 0.01
CA ARG A 32 -8.45 23.87 0.69
C ARG A 32 -7.18 23.81 -0.12
N LYS A 33 -7.17 23.08 -1.26
CA LYS A 33 -5.99 22.86 -2.09
C LYS A 33 -4.81 22.32 -1.26
N MET A 34 -5.11 21.46 -0.31
CA MET A 34 -4.15 20.91 0.65
C MET A 34 -4.42 19.43 0.89
N LEU A 35 -3.35 18.69 1.18
CA LEU A 35 -3.44 17.32 1.68
C LEU A 35 -3.89 17.40 3.13
N VAL A 36 -5.11 16.95 3.41
CA VAL A 36 -5.68 16.93 4.76
C VAL A 36 -5.50 15.54 5.33
N PHE A 37 -4.82 15.48 6.47
CA PHE A 37 -4.68 14.26 7.25
C PHE A 37 -6.00 13.98 7.97
N THR A 38 -6.65 12.87 7.62
CA THR A 38 -7.83 12.43 8.36
C THR A 38 -7.38 11.68 9.62
N PRO A 39 -7.87 12.06 10.83
CA PRO A 39 -7.46 11.42 12.07
C PRO A 39 -7.85 9.93 12.08
N ILE A 40 -7.15 9.16 12.91
CA ILE A 40 -7.25 7.70 13.05
C ILE A 40 -8.70 7.26 13.23
N SER A 41 -9.34 6.92 12.12
CA SER A 41 -10.72 6.44 12.05
C SER A 41 -10.74 4.90 12.07
N ARG A 42 -11.93 4.29 12.25
CA ARG A 42 -12.16 2.82 12.13
C ARG A 42 -11.54 2.21 10.87
N LYS A 43 -11.34 3.01 9.81
CA LYS A 43 -10.68 2.60 8.56
C LYS A 43 -9.18 2.30 8.71
N LEU A 44 -8.47 2.93 9.66
CA LEU A 44 -7.07 2.57 9.96
C LEU A 44 -6.97 1.17 10.58
N LYS A 45 -7.97 0.74 11.36
CA LYS A 45 -8.01 -0.62 11.92
C LYS A 45 -8.15 -1.68 10.82
N ILE A 46 -9.02 -1.42 9.83
CA ILE A 46 -9.20 -2.30 8.66
C ILE A 46 -7.90 -2.40 7.85
N TRP A 47 -7.19 -1.27 7.69
CA TRP A 47 -5.88 -1.24 7.04
C TRP A 47 -4.82 -2.05 7.81
N MET A 48 -4.72 -1.88 9.13
CA MET A 48 -3.81 -2.68 9.98
C MET A 48 -4.08 -4.18 9.86
N VAL A 49 -5.36 -4.58 9.86
CA VAL A 49 -5.75 -5.99 9.67
C VAL A 49 -5.34 -6.49 8.28
N SER A 50 -5.49 -5.67 7.24
CA SER A 50 -5.04 -6.02 5.88
C SER A 50 -3.54 -6.30 5.84
N ILE A 51 -2.72 -5.45 6.47
CA ILE A 51 -1.27 -5.66 6.52
C ILE A 51 -0.90 -6.94 7.24
N VAL A 52 -1.50 -7.20 8.41
CA VAL A 52 -1.24 -8.42 9.17
C VAL A 52 -1.63 -9.66 8.35
N LEU A 53 -2.76 -9.61 7.65
CA LEU A 53 -3.21 -10.70 6.78
C LEU A 53 -2.24 -10.92 5.60
N THR A 54 -1.77 -9.85 4.96
CA THR A 54 -0.76 -9.94 3.88
C THR A 54 0.55 -10.56 4.36
N ILE A 55 0.98 -10.24 5.58
CA ILE A 55 2.19 -10.84 6.18
C ILE A 55 2.00 -12.34 6.41
N ILE A 56 0.85 -12.76 6.95
CA ILE A 56 0.54 -14.19 7.17
C ILE A 56 0.47 -14.95 5.84
N LEU A 57 -0.16 -14.36 4.81
CA LEU A 57 -0.23 -14.95 3.47
C LEU A 57 1.16 -15.10 2.84
N ASN A 58 2.04 -14.13 3.02
CA ASN A 58 3.42 -14.23 2.54
C ASN A 58 4.24 -15.27 3.31
N ALA A 59 4.09 -15.33 4.63
CA ALA A 59 4.76 -16.32 5.46
C ALA A 59 4.34 -17.76 5.09
N THR A 60 3.04 -17.99 4.88
CA THR A 60 2.52 -19.29 4.44
C THR A 60 2.99 -19.66 3.03
N SER A 61 3.03 -18.69 2.11
CA SER A 61 3.57 -18.91 0.76
C SER A 61 5.07 -19.26 0.78
N LEU A 62 5.87 -18.59 1.61
CA LEU A 62 7.29 -18.93 1.80
C LEU A 62 7.48 -20.31 2.44
N LEU A 63 6.65 -20.67 3.41
CA LEU A 63 6.67 -22.00 4.04
C LEU A 63 6.35 -23.12 3.05
N MET A 64 5.47 -22.87 2.06
CA MET A 64 5.21 -23.83 0.98
C MET A 64 6.37 -23.92 -0.03
N LEU A 65 7.05 -22.81 -0.29
CA LEU A 65 8.16 -22.75 -1.25
C LEU A 65 9.46 -23.40 -0.72
N MET A 66 9.68 -23.38 0.60
CA MET A 66 10.88 -23.94 1.24
C MET A 66 11.08 -25.45 0.99
N PRO A 67 10.07 -26.32 1.20
CA PRO A 67 10.14 -27.75 0.86
C PRO A 67 10.36 -28.01 -0.63
N GLU A 68 9.79 -27.18 -1.50
CA GLU A 68 9.91 -27.31 -2.96
C GLU A 68 11.34 -27.06 -3.43
N ILE A 69 11.98 -25.98 -2.94
CA ILE A 69 13.38 -25.66 -3.29
C ILE A 69 14.35 -26.74 -2.81
N LEU A 70 14.06 -27.34 -1.66
CA LEU A 70 14.87 -28.43 -1.09
C LEU A 70 14.65 -29.78 -1.80
N GLY A 71 13.72 -29.85 -2.76
CA GLY A 71 13.45 -31.06 -3.54
C GLY A 71 12.71 -32.14 -2.76
N PHE A 72 12.04 -31.80 -1.66
CA PHE A 72 11.24 -32.75 -0.88
C PHE A 72 9.89 -33.09 -1.54
N THR A 73 9.46 -32.32 -2.54
CA THR A 73 8.12 -32.44 -3.13
C THR A 73 8.18 -32.23 -4.64
N ASP A 74 7.63 -33.16 -5.41
CA ASP A 74 7.50 -33.07 -6.87
C ASP A 74 6.31 -32.17 -7.22
N VAL A 75 6.54 -30.85 -7.23
CA VAL A 75 5.53 -29.87 -7.62
C VAL A 75 5.82 -29.38 -9.04
N HIS A 76 4.75 -29.23 -9.84
CA HIS A 76 4.87 -28.70 -11.20
C HIS A 76 5.54 -27.33 -11.19
N PHE A 77 6.53 -27.15 -12.08
CA PHE A 77 7.27 -25.89 -12.26
C PHE A 77 6.34 -24.67 -12.40
N ALA A 78 5.18 -24.85 -13.04
CA ALA A 78 4.16 -23.80 -13.18
C ALA A 78 3.69 -23.24 -11.82
N ASN A 79 3.53 -24.07 -10.79
CA ASN A 79 3.09 -23.64 -9.46
C ASN A 79 4.19 -22.84 -8.76
N VAL A 80 5.45 -23.25 -8.89
CA VAL A 80 6.61 -22.53 -8.33
C VAL A 80 6.72 -21.13 -8.93
N VAL A 81 6.58 -21.01 -10.25
CA VAL A 81 6.57 -19.72 -10.94
C VAL A 81 5.39 -18.85 -10.48
N LEU A 82 4.21 -19.45 -10.31
CA LEU A 82 3.03 -18.74 -9.81
C LEU A 82 3.23 -18.21 -8.39
N TYR A 83 3.81 -19.01 -7.49
CA TYR A 83 4.13 -18.58 -6.13
C TYR A 83 5.19 -17.46 -6.10
N LEU A 84 6.20 -17.52 -6.96
CA LEU A 84 7.21 -16.45 -7.08
C LEU A 84 6.60 -15.13 -7.60
N VAL A 85 5.76 -15.19 -8.63
CA VAL A 85 5.06 -14.01 -9.14
C VAL A 85 4.12 -13.44 -8.08
N TRP A 86 3.40 -14.29 -7.36
CA TRP A 86 2.52 -13.89 -6.27
C TRP A 86 3.29 -13.18 -5.14
N LEU A 87 4.40 -13.77 -4.67
CA LEU A 87 5.28 -13.15 -3.66
C LEU A 87 5.88 -11.82 -4.12
N GLY A 88 6.23 -11.71 -5.41
CA GLY A 88 6.69 -10.45 -6.01
C GLY A 88 5.60 -9.38 -5.98
N ALA A 89 4.37 -9.73 -6.34
CA ALA A 89 3.24 -8.82 -6.32
C ALA A 89 2.93 -8.35 -4.89
N THR A 90 2.80 -9.26 -3.93
CA THR A 90 2.48 -8.90 -2.54
C THR A 90 3.61 -8.13 -1.86
N SER A 91 4.88 -8.46 -2.11
CA SER A 91 6.01 -7.69 -1.57
C SER A 91 6.04 -6.26 -2.10
N SER A 92 5.75 -6.05 -3.39
CA SER A 92 5.65 -4.70 -3.96
C SER A 92 4.56 -3.87 -3.28
N THR A 93 3.38 -4.47 -2.99
CA THR A 93 2.32 -3.77 -2.26
C THR A 93 2.73 -3.38 -0.85
N LEU A 94 3.44 -4.25 -0.12
CA LEU A 94 3.96 -3.94 1.21
C LEU A 94 4.98 -2.80 1.19
N THR A 95 5.88 -2.77 0.19
CA THR A 95 6.86 -1.68 0.08
C THR A 95 6.21 -0.33 -0.21
N LEU A 96 5.16 -0.29 -1.02
CA LEU A 96 4.40 0.93 -1.29
C LEU A 96 3.69 1.43 -0.04
N GLU A 97 3.11 0.53 0.77
CA GLU A 97 2.47 0.87 2.04
C GLU A 97 3.47 1.43 3.07
N ILE A 98 4.64 0.79 3.23
CA ILE A 98 5.71 1.29 4.12
C ILE A 98 6.23 2.66 3.63
N LEU A 99 6.38 2.83 2.32
CA LEU A 99 6.80 4.10 1.74
C LEU A 99 5.78 5.20 2.00
N GLN A 100 4.48 4.91 1.86
CA GLN A 100 3.40 5.83 2.19
C GLN A 100 3.39 6.20 3.67
N GLU A 101 3.63 5.24 4.57
CA GLU A 101 3.72 5.50 6.00
C GLU A 101 4.95 6.35 6.36
N LYS A 102 6.09 6.13 5.70
CA LYS A 102 7.29 6.96 5.89
C LYS A 102 7.07 8.39 5.41
N VAL A 103 6.42 8.57 4.26
CA VAL A 103 5.99 9.89 3.75
C VAL A 103 5.01 10.56 4.72
N ARG A 104 4.09 9.79 5.32
CA ARG A 104 3.16 10.24 6.37
C ARG A 104 3.90 10.78 7.60
N LEU A 105 4.93 10.07 8.09
CA LEU A 105 5.73 10.51 9.24
C LEU A 105 6.47 11.82 8.95
N GLN A 106 7.06 11.94 7.75
CA GLN A 106 7.75 13.17 7.35
C GLN A 106 6.81 14.36 7.14
N GLY A 107 5.60 14.12 6.62
CA GLY A 107 4.57 15.17 6.48
C GLY A 107 4.02 15.66 7.81
N SER A 108 3.96 14.79 8.83
CA SER A 108 3.51 15.16 10.18
C SER A 108 4.54 15.99 10.95
N THR A 109 5.83 15.83 10.68
CA THR A 109 6.90 16.64 11.30
C THR A 109 7.09 18.03 10.69
N ALA A 110 6.45 18.30 9.53
CA ALA A 110 6.59 19.56 8.80
C ALA A 110 5.52 20.63 9.14
N LEU A 111 4.60 20.33 10.07
CA LEU A 111 3.64 21.31 10.61
C LEU A 111 4.10 21.75 12.00
N PRO A 112 4.86 22.87 12.13
CA PRO A 112 4.95 23.56 13.40
C PRO A 112 3.57 24.14 13.72
N GLY A 113 3.06 23.83 14.91
CA GLY A 113 1.94 24.54 15.51
C GLY A 113 2.29 25.99 15.81
#